data_AF-A0A7Z0VT16-F1
#
_entry.id   AF-A0A7Z0VT16-F1
#
_cell.length_a   1.000
_cell.length_b   1.000
_cell.length_c   1.000
_cell.angle_alpha   90.00
_cell.angle_beta   90.00
_cell.angle_gamma   90.00
#
_symmetry.space_group_name_H-M   'P 1'
#
loop_
_entity.id
_entity.type
_entity.pdbx_description
1 polymer ?
#
loop_
_entity_poly.entity_id
_entity_poly.type
_entity_poly.pdbx_seq_one_letter_code
_entity_poly.pdbx_strand_id
1 'polypeptide(L)'
;MTFSMSPEEMKQLSNDLNQLFSAFSTVKTPAPPGIGVLGQPELSDAYEAFSQAAQTRVGEVGQWCNKTSEAVATARKQSEQTDGQWARSFRYDPERQHKFRS
;
A
#
# COMPACT_ATOMS: atom_id res chain seq x y z
N MET A 1 -1.27 -10.84 20.37
CA MET A 1 -0.37 -10.98 19.22
C MET A 1 0.05 -9.58 18.84
N THR A 2 1.29 -9.17 19.10
CA THR A 2 1.75 -7.80 18.80
C THR A 2 2.41 -7.82 17.45
N PHE A 3 1.76 -7.22 16.46
CA PHE A 3 2.36 -7.05 15.14
C PHE A 3 3.42 -5.95 15.26
N SER A 4 4.69 -6.33 15.14
CA SER A 4 5.83 -5.40 15.15
C SER A 4 6.57 -5.58 13.85
N MET A 5 6.87 -4.47 13.19
CA MET A 5 7.52 -4.43 11.89
C MET A 5 8.58 -3.33 11.96
N SER A 6 9.82 -3.67 11.59
CA SER A 6 10.95 -2.75 11.55
C SER A 6 10.78 -1.68 10.45
N PRO A 7 11.48 -0.53 10.54
CA PRO A 7 11.46 0.48 9.49
C PRO A 7 11.88 -0.06 8.11
N GLU A 8 12.83 -1.00 8.08
CA GLU A 8 13.29 -1.69 6.87
C GLU A 8 12.20 -2.58 6.28
N GLU A 9 11.51 -3.36 7.10
CA GLU A 9 10.37 -4.19 6.67
C GLU A 9 9.21 -3.33 6.17
N MET A 10 8.90 -2.21 6.83
CA MET A 10 7.89 -1.25 6.35
C MET A 10 8.29 -0.64 5.00
N LYS A 11 9.57 -0.30 4.81
CA LYS A 11 10.07 0.21 3.53
C LYS A 11 9.92 -0.83 2.43
N GLN A 12 10.29 -2.08 2.71
CA GLN A 12 10.16 -3.17 1.74
C GLN A 12 8.70 -3.41 1.38
N LEU A 13 7.81 -3.47 2.37
CA LEU A 13 6.37 -3.63 2.15
C LEU A 13 5.79 -2.52 1.28
N SER A 14 6.16 -1.25 1.52
CA SER A 14 5.73 -0.13 0.67
C SER A 14 6.22 -0.28 -0.78
N ASN A 15 7.46 -0.73 -0.98
CA ASN A 15 7.99 -0.97 -2.32
C ASN A 15 7.23 -2.11 -3.03
N ASP A 16 6.96 -3.21 -2.33
CA ASP A 16 6.25 -4.36 -2.88
C ASP A 16 4.81 -3.99 -3.27
N LEU A 17 4.13 -3.19 -2.44
CA LEU A 17 2.79 -2.66 -2.73
C LEU A 17 2.80 -1.71 -3.94
N ASN A 18 3.83 -0.88 -4.11
CA ASN A 18 3.97 -0.02 -5.30
C ASN A 18 4.19 -0.85 -6.57
N GLN A 19 4.99 -1.92 -6.49
CA GLN A 19 5.18 -2.84 -7.61
C GLN A 19 3.88 -3.55 -7.98
N LEU A 20 3.13 -4.02 -6.99
CA LEU A 20 1.81 -4.62 -7.20
C LEU A 20 0.84 -3.62 -7.83
N PHE A 21 0.79 -2.37 -7.35
CA PHE A 21 -0.01 -1.33 -7.98
C PHE A 21 0.35 -1.13 -9.45
N SER A 22 1.65 -1.04 -9.76
CA SER A 22 2.13 -0.95 -11.14
C SER A 22 1.79 -2.18 -11.98
N ALA A 23 1.78 -3.38 -11.39
CA ALA A 23 1.38 -4.59 -12.10
C ALA A 23 -0.12 -4.54 -12.43
N PHE A 24 -0.97 -4.26 -11.44
CA PHE A 24 -2.41 -4.17 -11.63
C PHE A 24 -2.84 -3.05 -12.59
N SER A 25 -2.16 -1.91 -12.60
CA SER A 25 -2.46 -0.82 -13.54
C SER A 25 -2.18 -1.18 -15.01
N THR A 26 -1.40 -2.24 -15.26
CA THR A 26 -1.08 -2.74 -16.61
C THR A 26 -1.92 -3.95 -17.04
N VAL A 27 -2.71 -4.54 -16.12
CA VAL A 27 -3.56 -5.67 -16.44
C VAL A 27 -4.64 -5.22 -17.42
N LYS A 28 -4.61 -5.79 -18.63
CA LYS A 28 -5.67 -5.60 -19.61
C LYS A 28 -6.80 -6.56 -19.30
N THR A 29 -8.00 -6.02 -19.12
CA THR A 29 -9.20 -6.85 -19.07
C THR A 29 -9.59 -7.28 -20.48
N PRO A 30 -10.08 -8.52 -20.66
CA PRO A 30 -10.54 -8.97 -21.96
C PRO A 30 -11.63 -8.05 -22.50
N ALA A 31 -11.54 -7.68 -23.78
CA ALA A 31 -12.59 -6.93 -24.45
C ALA A 31 -13.67 -7.90 -24.96
N PRO A 32 -14.95 -7.48 -24.98
CA PRO A 32 -16.02 -8.31 -25.54
C PRO A 32 -15.68 -8.71 -26.98
N PRO A 33 -15.73 -10.01 -27.34
CA PRO A 33 -15.46 -10.46 -28.71
C PRO A 33 -16.60 -10.09 -29.70
N GLY A 34 -17.71 -9.56 -29.19
CA GLY A 34 -18.88 -9.12 -29.97
C GLY A 34 -19.87 -10.24 -30.28
N ILE A 35 -21.10 -9.85 -30.61
CA ILE A 35 -22.24 -10.75 -30.86
C ILE A 35 -21.94 -11.76 -31.99
N GLY A 36 -21.19 -11.32 -33.02
CA GLY A 36 -20.83 -12.16 -34.16
C GLY A 36 -19.90 -13.33 -33.82
N VAL A 37 -19.18 -13.29 -32.70
CA VAL A 37 -18.24 -14.35 -32.28
C VAL A 37 -18.89 -15.32 -31.31
N LEU A 38 -19.72 -14.83 -30.39
CA LEU A 38 -20.35 -15.66 -29.35
C LEU A 38 -21.65 -16.33 -29.81
N GLY A 39 -22.23 -15.88 -30.93
CA GLY A 39 -23.39 -16.51 -31.57
C GLY A 39 -24.71 -16.40 -30.80
N GLN A 40 -24.69 -15.91 -29.55
CA GLN A 40 -25.86 -15.66 -28.73
C GLN A 40 -25.75 -14.32 -27.98
N PRO A 41 -26.83 -13.50 -27.95
CA PRO A 41 -26.88 -12.24 -27.20
C PRO A 41 -26.59 -12.43 -25.70
N GLU A 42 -27.16 -13.45 -25.06
CA GLU A 42 -27.02 -13.70 -23.62
C GLU A 42 -25.56 -13.99 -23.21
N LEU A 43 -24.83 -14.69 -24.08
CA LEU A 43 -23.39 -14.94 -23.91
C LEU A 43 -22.57 -13.65 -24.04
N SER A 44 -22.99 -12.74 -24.92
CA SER A 44 -22.34 -11.44 -25.09
C SER A 44 -22.55 -10.57 -23.85
N ASP A 45 -23.77 -10.52 -23.33
CA ASP A 45 -24.12 -9.79 -22.10
C ASP A 45 -23.37 -10.34 -20.88
N ALA A 46 -23.32 -11.67 -20.75
CA ALA A 46 -22.58 -12.33 -19.66
C ALA A 46 -21.06 -12.03 -19.74
N TYR A 47 -20.49 -12.03 -20.94
CA TYR A 47 -19.08 -11.71 -21.14
C TYR A 47 -18.78 -10.24 -20.81
N GLU A 48 -19.67 -9.32 -21.21
CA GLU A 48 -19.54 -7.90 -20.90
C GLU A 48 -19.59 -7.68 -19.38
N ALA A 49 -20.56 -8.26 -18.68
CA ALA A 49 -20.65 -8.19 -17.23
C ALA A 49 -19.40 -8.76 -16.53
N PHE A 50 -18.89 -9.90 -17.00
CA PHE A 50 -17.64 -10.48 -16.50
C PHE A 50 -16.45 -9.54 -16.70
N SER A 51 -16.32 -8.95 -17.89
CA SER A 51 -15.21 -8.07 -18.25
C SER A 51 -15.22 -6.78 -17.42
N GLN A 52 -16.41 -6.20 -17.21
CA GLN A 52 -16.60 -5.03 -16.34
C GLN A 52 -16.25 -5.37 -14.89
N ALA A 53 -16.73 -6.49 -14.36
CA ALA A 53 -16.42 -6.93 -13.00
C ALA A 53 -14.91 -7.17 -12.81
N ALA A 54 -14.25 -7.78 -13.79
CA ALA A 54 -12.80 -7.96 -13.78
C ALA A 54 -12.07 -6.61 -13.77
N GLN A 55 -12.52 -5.64 -14.58
CA GLN A 55 -11.91 -4.32 -14.67
C GLN A 55 -12.04 -3.55 -13.35
N THR A 56 -13.23 -3.55 -12.76
CA THR A 56 -13.48 -2.97 -11.45
C THR A 56 -12.55 -3.57 -10.40
N ARG A 57 -12.48 -4.91 -10.32
CA ARG A 57 -11.65 -5.59 -9.32
C ARG A 57 -10.16 -5.30 -9.48
N VAL A 58 -9.65 -5.30 -10.71
CA VAL A 58 -8.25 -4.93 -11.00
C VAL A 58 -7.96 -3.50 -10.53
N GLY A 59 -8.88 -2.56 -10.83
CA GLY A 59 -8.75 -1.18 -10.39
C GLY A 59 -8.78 -1.03 -8.86
N GLU A 60 -9.70 -1.70 -8.18
CA GLU A 60 -9.84 -1.67 -6.72
C GLU A 60 -8.61 -2.24 -6.01
N VAL A 61 -8.08 -3.38 -6.47
CA VAL A 61 -6.87 -3.97 -5.89
C VAL A 61 -5.67 -3.05 -6.11
N GLY A 62 -5.53 -2.46 -7.29
CA GLY A 62 -4.50 -1.46 -7.55
C GLY A 62 -4.59 -0.27 -6.59
N GLN A 63 -5.79 0.32 -6.44
CA GLN A 63 -6.01 1.42 -5.51
C GLN A 63 -5.71 1.05 -4.06
N TRP A 64 -6.09 -0.16 -3.65
CA TRP A 64 -5.78 -0.67 -2.32
C TRP A 64 -4.26 -0.74 -2.12
N CYS A 65 -3.52 -1.33 -3.06
CA CYS A 65 -2.06 -1.39 -3.00
C CYS A 65 -1.43 0.00 -2.85
N ASN A 66 -1.88 0.98 -3.64
CA ASN A 66 -1.36 2.35 -3.54
C ASN A 66 -1.64 2.98 -2.16
N LYS A 67 -2.89 2.95 -1.70
CA LYS A 67 -3.29 3.55 -0.41
C LYS A 67 -2.57 2.88 0.77
N THR A 68 -2.42 1.56 0.74
CA THR A 68 -1.71 0.81 1.78
C THR A 68 -0.22 1.14 1.76
N SER A 69 0.40 1.28 0.59
CA SER A 69 1.80 1.71 0.47
C SER A 69 2.02 3.09 1.11
N GLU A 70 1.16 4.06 0.80
CA GLU A 70 1.20 5.41 1.38
C GLU A 70 1.04 5.39 2.91
N ALA A 71 0.13 4.55 3.42
CA ALA A 71 -0.09 4.38 4.85
C ALA A 71 1.14 3.79 5.55
N VAL A 72 1.75 2.75 4.96
CA VAL A 72 2.97 2.11 5.49
C VAL A 72 4.15 3.10 5.48
N ALA A 73 4.32 3.85 4.40
CA ALA A 73 5.37 4.88 4.32
C ALA A 73 5.17 5.98 5.38
N THR A 74 3.92 6.35 5.64
CA THR A 74 3.57 7.32 6.69
C THR A 74 3.86 6.77 8.09
N ALA A 75 3.44 5.54 8.37
CA ALA A 75 3.71 4.87 9.64
C ALA A 75 5.22 4.75 9.91
N ARG A 76 6.00 4.39 8.89
CA ARG A 76 7.47 4.34 8.97
C ARG A 76 8.05 5.70 9.38
N LYS A 77 7.67 6.78 8.69
CA LYS A 77 8.14 8.13 9.01
C LYS A 77 7.80 8.53 10.46
N GLN A 78 6.59 8.20 10.92
CA GLN A 78 6.17 8.47 12.29
C GLN A 78 7.02 7.68 13.30
N SER A 79 7.27 6.39 13.04
CA SER A 79 8.14 5.56 13.88
C SER A 79 9.55 6.15 14.00
N GLU A 80 10.18 6.49 12.87
CA GLU A 80 11.52 7.08 12.84
C GLU A 80 11.59 8.42 13.60
N GLN A 81 10.54 9.24 13.50
CA GLN A 81 10.44 10.51 14.25
C GLN A 81 10.30 10.27 15.75
N THR A 82 9.46 9.32 16.16
CA THR A 82 9.27 8.95 17.56
C THR A 82 10.57 8.40 18.15
N ASP A 83 11.23 7.48 17.47
CA ASP A 83 12.52 6.92 17.91
C ASP A 83 13.59 8.01 18.02
N GLY A 84 13.65 8.92 17.04
CA GLY A 84 14.56 10.06 17.07
C GLY A 84 14.27 11.04 18.22
N GLN A 85 13.01 11.26 18.59
CA GLN A 85 12.63 12.07 19.75
C GLN A 85 13.05 11.39 21.06
N TRP A 86 12.78 10.11 21.22
CA TRP A 86 13.22 9.33 22.38
C TRP A 86 14.73 9.32 22.51
N ALA A 87 15.46 9.05 21.43
CA ALA A 87 16.92 9.06 21.42
C ALA A 87 17.48 10.42 21.88
N ARG A 88 16.86 11.54 21.47
CA ARG A 88 17.25 12.88 21.95
C ARG A 88 16.97 13.09 23.43
N SER A 89 15.84 12.59 23.94
CA SER A 89 15.48 12.70 25.36
C SER A 89 16.46 11.96 26.29
N PHE A 90 17.08 10.89 25.80
CA PHE A 90 18.08 10.10 26.53
C PHE A 90 19.54 10.49 26.23
N ARG A 91 19.79 11.45 25.32
CA ARG A 91 21.15 11.98 25.16
C ARG A 91 21.59 12.66 26.44
N TYR A 92 22.78 12.29 26.91
CA TYR A 92 23.41 12.89 28.07
C TYR A 92 23.55 14.40 27.85
N ASP A 93 22.93 15.17 28.73
CA ASP A 93 23.01 16.63 28.78
C ASP A 93 23.80 17.01 30.04
N PRO A 94 25.07 17.42 29.92
CA PRO A 94 25.89 17.80 31.06
C PRO A 94 25.35 19.03 31.82
N GLU A 95 24.55 19.89 31.19
CA GLU A 95 23.98 21.08 31.85
C GLU A 95 22.77 20.74 32.73
N ARG A 96 22.07 19.63 32.44
CA ARG A 96 20.97 19.15 33.29
C ARG A 96 21.42 18.67 34.68
N GLN A 97 22.69 18.33 34.88
CA GLN A 97 23.20 17.89 36.19
C GLN A 97 23.52 19.04 37.14
N HIS A 98 23.85 20.24 36.63
CA HIS A 98 24.20 21.38 37.49
C HIS A 98 23.01 21.96 38.25
N LYS A 99 21.76 21.66 37.84
CA LYS A 99 20.54 22.09 38.54
C LYS A 99 20.11 21.17 39.70
N PHE A 100 20.74 20.02 39.88
CA PHE A 100 20.42 19.07 40.97
C PHE A 100 21.56 18.92 41.99
N ARG A 101 22.62 19.72 41.86
CA ARG A 101 23.71 19.85 42.84
C ARG A 101 23.77 21.30 43.33
N SER A 102 22.79 21.69 44.14
CA SER A 102 22.81 22.91 44.97
C SER A 102 22.27 22.58 46.34
#